data_AF-A0A930A6K5-F1
#
_entry.id   AF-A0A930A6K5-F1
#
_cell.length_a   1.000
_cell.length_b   1.000
_cell.length_c   1.000
_cell.angle_alpha   90.00
_cell.angle_beta   90.00
_cell.angle_gamma   90.00
#
_symmetry.space_group_name_H-M   'P 1'
#
loop_
_entity.id
_entity.type
_entity.pdbx_description
1 polymer ?
#
loop_
_entity_poly.entity_id
_entity_poly.type
_entity_poly.pdbx_seq_one_letter_code
_entity_poly.pdbx_strand_id
1 'polypeptide(L)'
;METSSIQNVIRLLEETPYAKWEDKEHLVVRCPICGDSKKHHDGAHCSIWVRNDEPLVYHCWICEEAGLVDRQFLLDKDIGDIDSTIQLEQFNRANSRRSALTKRSKNGQVQNVEIPKIREEHHNKVEYLRNRLGINFKYEQLEALRVITSIKDFLQLNHAKVSKKYAWAIDQMERDYVGFLSSSKNYIIFRSINPNSKYRYINYRIYDYIIGAEKFYTIPSQMNIMDNNVTLHLSEGIFDILSVAFNMGEKREGSHIYAAICGSGYTRVLEYFLRKGFIKNLHINIYSDLDKQPDFYNELLYLKDWYKDINILYNTYPGEKDFGVPRDKICAQEIKLTRR
;
A
#
# COMPACT_ATOMS: atom_id res chain seq x y z
N MET A 1 -6.09 -39.47 -7.21
CA MET A 1 -4.97 -38.55 -7.49
C MET A 1 -4.91 -37.60 -6.32
N GLU A 2 -4.19 -38.05 -5.30
CA GLU A 2 -4.17 -37.51 -3.94
C GLU A 2 -3.29 -36.26 -3.88
N THR A 3 -3.74 -35.30 -3.06
CA THR A 3 -3.02 -34.15 -2.51
C THR A 3 -1.49 -34.26 -2.59
N SER A 4 -0.88 -33.64 -3.60
CA SER A 4 0.57 -33.37 -3.58
C SER A 4 0.82 -32.26 -2.56
N SER A 5 1.25 -32.70 -1.40
CA SER A 5 1.29 -31.99 -0.13
C SER A 5 2.06 -30.66 -0.19
N ILE A 6 1.44 -29.59 0.31
CA ILE A 6 2.08 -28.29 0.60
C ILE A 6 3.37 -28.43 1.45
N GLN A 7 3.59 -29.60 2.05
CA GLN A 7 4.83 -29.97 2.75
C GLN A 7 6.10 -29.68 1.97
N ASN A 8 6.12 -29.80 0.64
CA ASN A 8 7.32 -29.45 -0.13
C ASN A 8 7.65 -27.95 0.00
N VAL A 9 6.65 -27.08 -0.12
CA VAL A 9 6.83 -25.64 0.04
C VAL A 9 7.21 -25.28 1.48
N ILE A 10 6.59 -25.95 2.46
CA ILE A 10 6.93 -25.76 3.88
C ILE A 10 8.39 -26.17 4.13
N ARG A 11 8.84 -27.31 3.60
CA ARG A 11 10.23 -27.79 3.74
C ARG A 11 11.22 -26.80 3.13
N LEU A 12 10.92 -26.28 1.95
CA LEU A 12 11.75 -25.26 1.30
C LEU A 12 11.83 -23.96 2.12
N LEU A 13 10.75 -23.57 2.80
CA LEU A 13 10.76 -22.43 3.73
C LEU A 13 11.59 -22.73 5.00
N GLU A 14 11.54 -23.96 5.51
CA GLU A 14 12.35 -24.43 6.65
C GLU A 14 13.86 -24.45 6.33
N GLU A 15 14.22 -24.67 5.07
CA GLU A 15 15.62 -24.66 4.61
C GLU A 15 16.20 -23.24 4.49
N THR A 16 15.38 -22.19 4.64
CA THR A 16 15.86 -20.81 4.55
C THR A 16 16.71 -20.41 5.77
N PRO A 17 17.69 -19.50 5.60
CA PRO A 17 18.51 -19.05 6.72
C PRO A 17 17.67 -18.48 7.86
N TYR A 18 17.96 -18.94 9.08
CA TYR A 18 17.29 -18.54 10.34
C TYR A 18 15.81 -18.92 10.43
N ALA A 19 15.34 -19.82 9.55
CA ALA A 19 14.03 -20.40 9.70
C ALA A 19 13.91 -21.14 11.04
N LYS A 20 12.84 -20.90 11.77
CA LYS A 20 12.53 -21.60 13.02
C LYS A 20 11.04 -21.66 13.25
N TRP A 21 10.57 -22.76 13.81
CA TRP A 21 9.21 -22.85 14.31
C TRP A 21 9.12 -22.16 15.67
N GLU A 22 8.18 -21.22 15.81
CA GLU A 22 7.81 -20.64 17.12
C GLU A 22 6.84 -21.56 17.86
N ASP A 23 5.94 -22.21 17.13
CA ASP A 23 5.04 -23.24 17.64
C ASP A 23 4.65 -24.22 16.51
N LYS A 24 3.56 -24.96 16.66
CA LYS A 24 3.11 -25.97 15.68
C LYS A 24 2.49 -25.37 14.41
N GLU A 25 2.11 -24.09 14.42
CA GLU A 25 1.43 -23.40 13.32
C GLU A 25 2.22 -22.22 12.77
N HIS A 26 3.27 -21.76 13.44
CA HIS A 26 4.00 -20.55 13.06
C HIS A 26 5.46 -20.88 12.71
N LEU A 27 5.76 -20.86 11.42
CA LEU A 27 7.12 -20.93 10.89
C LEU A 27 7.63 -19.50 10.70
N VAL A 28 8.70 -19.13 11.38
CA VAL A 28 9.32 -17.81 11.24
C VAL A 28 10.48 -17.90 10.28
N VAL A 29 10.47 -17.04 9.27
CA VAL A 29 11.54 -16.89 8.27
C VAL A 29 12.01 -15.44 8.21
N ARG A 30 13.16 -15.17 7.58
CA ARG A 30 13.54 -13.78 7.32
C ARG A 30 12.55 -13.15 6.35
N CYS A 31 12.09 -11.93 6.60
CA CYS A 31 11.19 -11.25 5.69
C CYS A 31 11.81 -11.11 4.27
N PRO A 32 11.12 -11.51 3.18
CA PRO A 32 11.58 -11.23 1.82
C PRO A 32 11.64 -9.73 1.51
N ILE A 33 10.78 -8.96 2.17
CA ILE A 33 10.50 -7.58 1.78
C ILE A 33 11.51 -6.63 2.42
N CYS A 34 11.67 -6.67 3.75
CA CYS A 34 12.59 -5.78 4.44
C CYS A 34 13.96 -6.39 4.72
N GLY A 35 14.15 -7.68 4.45
CA GLY A 35 15.37 -8.40 4.80
C GLY A 35 15.57 -8.56 6.31
N ASP A 36 14.56 -8.27 7.13
CA ASP A 36 14.61 -8.25 8.60
C ASP A 36 15.55 -7.20 9.21
N SER A 37 15.69 -7.19 10.54
CA SER A 37 16.59 -6.25 11.23
C SER A 37 18.04 -6.38 10.75
N LYS A 38 18.66 -5.24 10.41
CA LYS A 38 20.11 -5.14 10.14
C LYS A 38 20.96 -5.10 11.42
N LYS A 39 20.35 -4.94 12.60
CA LYS A 39 21.05 -4.88 13.89
C LYS A 39 21.26 -6.27 14.51
N HIS A 40 20.33 -7.19 14.26
CA HIS A 40 20.38 -8.58 14.71
C HIS A 40 20.34 -9.46 13.47
N HIS A 41 21.51 -9.81 12.95
CA HIS A 41 21.67 -10.57 11.71
C HIS A 41 21.16 -12.02 11.80
N ASP A 42 20.94 -12.49 13.04
CA ASP A 42 20.48 -13.81 13.44
C ASP A 42 18.97 -13.88 13.73
N GLY A 43 18.25 -12.75 13.58
CA GLY A 43 16.82 -12.66 13.83
C GLY A 43 15.97 -12.82 12.56
N ALA A 44 14.92 -13.64 12.68
CA ALA A 44 13.83 -13.75 11.72
C ALA A 44 12.54 -13.29 12.41
N HIS A 45 11.75 -12.44 11.75
CA HIS A 45 10.49 -11.88 12.31
C HIS A 45 9.33 -11.91 11.32
N CYS A 46 9.44 -12.67 10.22
CA CYS A 46 8.33 -12.93 9.32
C CYS A 46 7.70 -14.27 9.66
N SER A 47 6.65 -14.24 10.47
CA SER A 47 5.86 -15.43 10.79
C SER A 47 5.06 -15.85 9.55
N ILE A 48 5.00 -17.14 9.28
CA ILE A 48 4.18 -17.81 8.27
C ILE A 48 3.25 -18.76 9.03
N TRP A 49 1.94 -18.60 8.82
CA TRP A 49 0.93 -19.45 9.40
C TRP A 49 0.74 -20.67 8.51
N VAL A 50 1.05 -21.83 9.06
CA VAL A 50 0.97 -23.13 8.41
C VAL A 50 -0.14 -23.93 9.07
N ARG A 51 -1.30 -23.98 8.40
CA ARG A 51 -2.48 -24.74 8.83
C ARG A 51 -2.98 -25.61 7.70
N ASN A 52 -3.38 -26.84 8.01
CA ASN A 52 -3.70 -27.85 7.00
C ASN A 52 -4.84 -27.44 6.04
N ASP A 53 -5.80 -26.63 6.52
CA ASP A 53 -7.01 -26.26 5.78
C ASP A 53 -7.14 -24.74 5.55
N GLU A 54 -6.06 -23.98 5.70
CA GLU A 54 -6.04 -22.54 5.42
C GLU A 54 -4.91 -22.19 4.45
N PRO A 55 -5.05 -21.13 3.63
CA PRO A 55 -3.96 -20.65 2.79
C PRO A 55 -2.77 -20.26 3.66
N LEU A 56 -1.55 -20.45 3.15
CA LEU A 56 -0.36 -19.95 3.81
C LEU A 56 -0.39 -18.41 3.81
N VAL A 57 -0.37 -17.82 4.99
CA VAL A 57 -0.30 -16.37 5.18
C VAL A 57 0.96 -16.00 5.93
N TYR A 58 1.51 -14.82 5.67
CA TYR A 58 2.66 -14.31 6.39
C TYR A 58 2.36 -12.95 7.04
N HIS A 59 3.12 -12.61 8.07
CA HIS A 59 3.16 -11.30 8.70
C HIS A 59 4.58 -11.04 9.22
N CYS A 60 5.21 -9.97 8.76
CA CYS A 60 6.47 -9.47 9.28
C CYS A 60 6.22 -8.46 10.40
N TRP A 61 6.78 -8.72 11.57
CA TRP A 61 6.65 -7.85 12.75
C TRP A 61 7.58 -6.63 12.74
N ILE A 62 8.50 -6.54 11.77
CA ILE A 62 9.42 -5.39 11.61
C ILE A 62 8.83 -4.34 10.66
N CYS A 63 8.46 -4.75 9.45
CA CYS A 63 7.89 -3.84 8.46
C CYS A 63 6.35 -3.86 8.42
N GLU A 64 5.70 -4.63 9.30
CA GLU A 64 4.23 -4.79 9.37
C GLU A 64 3.58 -5.26 8.05
N GLU A 65 4.38 -5.89 7.19
CA GLU A 65 3.92 -6.45 5.94
C GLU A 65 3.24 -7.80 6.14
N ALA A 66 2.11 -8.01 5.50
CA ALA A 66 1.34 -9.23 5.68
C ALA A 66 0.56 -9.60 4.43
N GLY A 67 0.57 -10.87 4.06
CA GLY A 67 0.09 -11.34 2.76
C GLY A 67 -0.23 -12.83 2.74
N LEU A 68 -0.60 -13.31 1.55
CA LEU A 68 -0.48 -14.73 1.25
C LEU A 68 1.00 -15.03 0.97
N VAL A 69 1.48 -16.19 1.40
CA VAL A 69 2.69 -16.75 0.80
C VAL A 69 2.27 -17.16 -0.61
N ASP A 70 2.66 -16.36 -1.60
CA ASP A 70 2.34 -16.57 -3.01
C ASP A 70 3.62 -16.81 -3.83
N ARG A 71 3.46 -17.00 -5.14
CA ARG A 71 4.59 -17.14 -6.06
C ARG A 71 5.64 -16.05 -5.86
N GLN A 72 5.20 -14.82 -5.65
CA GLN A 72 6.12 -13.70 -5.52
C GLN A 72 6.92 -13.80 -4.23
N PHE A 73 6.28 -14.15 -3.12
CA PHE A 73 6.95 -14.35 -1.84
C PHE A 73 8.08 -15.39 -1.95
N LEU A 74 7.86 -16.48 -2.68
CA LEU A 74 8.87 -17.51 -2.93
C LEU A 74 10.01 -17.00 -3.83
N LEU A 75 9.67 -16.35 -4.95
CA LEU A 75 10.65 -15.78 -5.89
C LEU A 75 11.55 -14.72 -5.24
N ASP A 76 10.99 -13.86 -4.37
CA ASP A 76 11.75 -12.82 -3.67
C ASP A 76 12.79 -13.40 -2.69
N LYS A 77 12.70 -14.70 -2.37
CA LYS A 77 13.68 -15.43 -1.57
C LYS A 77 14.52 -16.43 -2.36
N ASP A 78 14.33 -16.52 -3.67
CA ASP A 78 14.91 -17.59 -4.48
C ASP A 78 14.55 -18.99 -3.91
N ILE A 79 13.32 -19.14 -3.42
CA ILE A 79 12.83 -20.38 -2.80
C ILE A 79 12.00 -21.17 -3.79
N GLY A 80 12.39 -22.43 -3.95
CA GLY A 80 11.63 -23.41 -4.72
C GLY A 80 11.71 -23.23 -6.22
N ASP A 81 11.07 -24.16 -6.92
CA ASP A 81 11.03 -24.23 -8.37
C ASP A 81 9.62 -23.91 -8.91
N ILE A 82 9.47 -24.03 -10.22
CA ILE A 82 8.19 -23.83 -10.91
C ILE A 82 7.11 -24.76 -10.33
N ASP A 83 7.47 -25.99 -10.00
CA ASP A 83 6.53 -26.99 -9.48
C ASP A 83 6.06 -26.64 -8.06
N SER A 84 6.97 -26.20 -7.19
CA SER A 84 6.67 -25.73 -5.83
C SER A 84 5.74 -24.52 -5.85
N THR A 85 5.96 -23.62 -6.81
CA THR A 85 5.12 -22.44 -7.03
C THR A 85 3.70 -22.83 -7.44
N ILE A 86 3.57 -23.78 -8.38
CA ILE A 86 2.26 -24.28 -8.85
C ILE A 86 1.54 -24.98 -7.69
N GLN A 87 2.24 -25.78 -6.90
CA GLN A 87 1.69 -26.46 -5.72
C GLN A 87 1.15 -25.46 -4.69
N LEU A 88 1.92 -24.40 -4.39
CA LEU A 88 1.50 -23.32 -3.49
C LEU A 88 0.22 -22.63 -3.98
N GLU A 89 0.18 -22.27 -5.27
CA GLU A 89 -1.00 -21.62 -5.85
C GLU A 89 -2.24 -22.52 -5.81
N GLN A 90 -2.08 -23.81 -6.11
CA GLN A 90 -3.16 -24.79 -6.03
C GLN A 90 -3.66 -24.96 -4.59
N PHE A 91 -2.74 -25.09 -3.63
CA PHE A 91 -3.06 -25.21 -2.20
C PHE A 91 -3.79 -23.97 -1.68
N ASN A 92 -3.24 -22.77 -1.91
CA ASN A 92 -3.87 -21.54 -1.48
C ASN A 92 -5.25 -21.35 -2.12
N ARG A 93 -5.42 -21.74 -3.39
CA ARG A 93 -6.71 -21.68 -4.08
C ARG A 93 -7.72 -22.68 -3.49
N ALA A 94 -7.29 -23.91 -3.22
CA ALA A 94 -8.13 -24.96 -2.64
C ALA A 94 -8.59 -24.61 -1.22
N ASN A 95 -7.69 -24.03 -0.42
CA ASN A 95 -7.95 -23.70 0.98
C ASN A 95 -8.43 -22.26 1.21
N SER A 96 -8.49 -21.43 0.16
CA SER A 96 -9.15 -20.13 0.26
C SER A 96 -10.63 -20.36 0.52
N ARG A 97 -11.10 -20.04 1.74
CA ARG A 97 -12.51 -20.23 2.13
C ARG A 97 -13.42 -19.67 1.05
N ARG A 98 -14.15 -20.55 0.34
CA ARG A 98 -15.32 -20.17 -0.47
C ARG A 98 -16.39 -19.72 0.49
N SER A 99 -16.34 -18.47 0.93
CA SER A 99 -17.53 -17.88 1.52
C SER A 99 -18.58 -17.84 0.40
N ALA A 100 -19.73 -18.47 0.60
CA ALA A 100 -20.87 -18.38 -0.31
C ALA A 100 -21.39 -16.93 -0.47
N LEU A 101 -20.86 -16.00 0.33
CA LEU A 101 -21.12 -14.55 0.28
C LEU A 101 -20.05 -13.78 -0.51
N THR A 102 -18.98 -14.43 -0.95
CA THR A 102 -17.91 -13.80 -1.72
C THR A 102 -18.04 -14.21 -3.18
N LYS A 103 -18.65 -13.33 -3.97
CA LYS A 103 -18.49 -13.34 -5.42
C LYS A 103 -17.01 -13.07 -5.74
N ARG A 104 -16.20 -14.13 -5.77
CA ARG A 104 -14.92 -14.15 -6.49
C ARG A 104 -15.16 -14.87 -7.80
N SER A 105 -15.00 -14.15 -8.91
CA SER A 105 -14.81 -14.77 -10.23
C SER A 105 -13.51 -15.59 -10.20
N LYS A 106 -13.48 -16.70 -10.94
CA LYS A 106 -12.39 -17.70 -11.01
C LYS A 106 -11.00 -17.14 -11.35
N ASN A 107 -10.86 -15.85 -11.66
CA ASN A 107 -9.67 -15.24 -12.26
C ASN A 107 -8.98 -14.16 -11.41
N GLY A 108 -9.22 -14.09 -10.09
CA GLY A 108 -8.49 -13.13 -9.24
C GLY A 108 -8.81 -11.65 -9.49
N GLN A 109 -9.94 -11.34 -10.14
CA GLN A 109 -10.37 -9.96 -10.34
C GLN A 109 -10.86 -9.33 -9.03
N VAL A 110 -10.32 -8.14 -8.75
CA VAL A 110 -10.71 -7.21 -7.68
C VAL A 110 -12.23 -6.99 -7.74
N GLN A 111 -12.93 -7.12 -6.60
CA GLN A 111 -14.33 -6.72 -6.54
C GLN A 111 -14.44 -5.24 -6.94
N ASN A 112 -15.37 -4.91 -7.83
CA ASN A 112 -15.69 -3.51 -8.09
C ASN A 112 -16.30 -2.93 -6.81
N VAL A 113 -15.46 -2.25 -6.04
CA VAL A 113 -15.88 -1.44 -4.91
C VAL A 113 -16.45 -0.13 -5.46
N GLU A 114 -17.65 0.20 -5.02
CA GLU A 114 -18.32 1.45 -5.32
C GLU A 114 -18.01 2.50 -4.25
N ILE A 115 -17.85 3.74 -4.68
CA ILE A 115 -17.59 4.89 -3.81
C ILE A 115 -18.94 5.52 -3.47
N PRO A 116 -19.32 5.63 -2.17
CA PRO A 116 -20.56 6.29 -1.79
C PRO A 116 -20.53 7.77 -2.17
N LYS A 117 -21.69 8.30 -2.57
CA LYS A 117 -21.86 9.73 -2.82
C LYS A 117 -21.63 10.51 -1.53
N ILE A 118 -20.93 11.63 -1.64
CA ILE A 118 -20.72 12.52 -0.49
C ILE A 118 -22.02 13.28 -0.23
N ARG A 119 -22.57 13.08 0.96
CA ARG A 119 -23.78 13.77 1.41
C ARG A 119 -23.44 15.01 2.25
N GLU A 120 -24.40 15.91 2.33
CA GLU A 120 -24.26 17.21 2.99
C GLU A 120 -23.94 17.06 4.50
N GLU A 121 -24.46 16.02 5.16
CA GLU A 121 -24.16 15.75 6.58
C GLU A 121 -22.67 15.47 6.86
N HIS A 122 -21.87 15.15 5.84
CA HIS A 122 -20.43 14.92 5.96
C HIS A 122 -19.59 16.11 5.48
N HIS A 123 -20.21 17.28 5.29
CA HIS A 123 -19.54 18.49 4.79
C HIS A 123 -18.35 18.92 5.67
N ASN A 124 -18.43 18.70 6.98
CA ASN A 124 -17.32 18.98 7.91
C ASN A 124 -16.01 18.24 7.52
N LYS A 125 -16.10 17.01 7.02
CA LYS A 125 -14.94 16.23 6.56
C LYS A 125 -14.40 16.77 5.24
N VAL A 126 -15.28 17.27 4.37
CA VAL A 126 -14.88 17.95 3.12
C VAL A 126 -14.15 19.25 3.44
N GLU A 127 -14.69 20.06 4.35
CA GLU A 127 -14.06 21.30 4.81
C GLU A 127 -12.69 21.06 5.44
N TYR A 128 -12.52 19.97 6.19
CA TYR A 128 -11.20 19.57 6.68
C TYR A 128 -10.19 19.40 5.54
N LEU A 129 -10.57 18.71 4.45
CA LEU A 129 -9.69 18.51 3.28
C LEU A 129 -9.37 19.84 2.59
N ARG A 130 -10.39 20.67 2.37
CA ARG A 130 -10.26 21.97 1.71
C ARG A 130 -9.33 22.91 2.47
N ASN A 131 -9.56 23.05 3.78
CA ASN A 131 -8.77 23.91 4.64
C ASN A 131 -7.33 23.40 4.79
N ARG A 132 -7.14 22.07 4.90
CA ARG A 132 -5.80 21.49 5.04
C ARG A 132 -4.93 21.73 3.81
N LEU A 133 -5.50 21.59 2.62
CA LEU A 133 -4.74 21.66 1.36
C LEU A 133 -4.85 23.01 0.67
N GLY A 134 -5.71 23.92 1.13
CA GLY A 134 -5.99 25.20 0.48
C GLY A 134 -6.67 25.06 -0.88
N ILE A 135 -7.35 23.93 -1.14
CA ILE A 135 -7.96 23.60 -2.43
C ILE A 135 -9.48 23.53 -2.26
N ASN A 136 -10.22 24.24 -3.12
CA ASN A 136 -11.67 24.19 -3.11
C ASN A 136 -12.22 22.97 -3.88
N PHE A 137 -12.03 21.76 -3.32
CA PHE A 137 -12.52 20.53 -3.93
C PHE A 137 -14.05 20.49 -4.00
N LYS A 138 -14.61 20.15 -5.17
CA LYS A 138 -16.02 19.76 -5.32
C LYS A 138 -16.24 18.32 -4.86
N TYR A 139 -17.48 17.96 -4.52
CA TYR A 139 -17.80 16.62 -4.05
C TYR A 139 -17.46 15.55 -5.09
N GLU A 140 -17.78 15.80 -6.35
CA GLU A 140 -17.52 14.89 -7.46
C GLU A 140 -16.01 14.66 -7.66
N GLN A 141 -15.19 15.68 -7.40
CA GLN A 141 -13.73 15.55 -7.44
C GLN A 141 -13.23 14.64 -6.31
N LEU A 142 -13.76 14.78 -5.10
CA LEU A 142 -13.39 13.92 -3.97
C LEU A 142 -13.84 12.47 -4.19
N GLU A 143 -15.03 12.26 -4.77
CA GLU A 143 -15.51 10.95 -5.18
C GLU A 143 -14.59 10.31 -6.24
N ALA A 144 -14.18 11.09 -7.25
CA ALA A 144 -13.22 10.65 -8.27
C ALA A 144 -11.84 10.33 -7.67
N LEU A 145 -11.45 11.03 -6.59
CA LEU A 145 -10.26 10.73 -5.79
C LEU A 145 -10.44 9.52 -4.85
N ARG A 146 -11.62 8.87 -4.86
CA ARG A 146 -11.98 7.74 -3.99
C ARG A 146 -11.92 8.09 -2.50
N VAL A 147 -12.34 9.30 -2.16
CA VAL A 147 -12.51 9.74 -0.78
C VAL A 147 -13.77 9.11 -0.20
N ILE A 148 -13.66 8.60 1.02
CA ILE A 148 -14.74 7.97 1.79
C ILE A 148 -15.06 8.85 2.99
N THR A 149 -16.20 9.53 2.95
CA THR A 149 -16.67 10.38 4.05
C THR A 149 -17.51 9.63 5.07
N SER A 150 -18.07 8.47 4.72
CA SER A 150 -18.84 7.59 5.61
C SER A 150 -18.41 6.14 5.43
N ILE A 151 -17.94 5.52 6.51
CA ILE A 151 -17.64 4.08 6.50
C ILE A 151 -18.95 3.28 6.49
N LYS A 152 -20.01 3.78 7.13
CA LYS A 152 -21.32 3.11 7.15
C LYS A 152 -21.94 3.06 5.77
N ASP A 153 -21.97 4.18 5.05
CA ASP A 153 -22.47 4.21 3.67
C ASP A 153 -21.62 3.33 2.75
N PHE A 154 -20.29 3.38 2.90
CA PHE A 154 -19.39 2.52 2.13
C PHE A 154 -19.69 1.03 2.33
N LEU A 155 -19.82 0.60 3.59
CA LEU A 155 -20.11 -0.80 3.93
C LEU A 155 -21.49 -1.23 3.43
N GLN A 156 -22.50 -0.37 3.58
CA GLN A 156 -23.85 -0.63 3.11
C GLN A 156 -23.90 -0.78 1.59
N LEU A 157 -23.32 0.17 0.85
CA LEU A 157 -23.30 0.19 -0.61
C LEU A 157 -22.59 -1.04 -1.18
N ASN A 158 -21.47 -1.43 -0.57
CA ASN A 158 -20.66 -2.56 -1.04
C ASN A 158 -21.08 -3.91 -0.44
N HIS A 159 -22.16 -3.96 0.34
CA HIS A 159 -22.59 -5.15 1.08
C HIS A 159 -21.46 -5.79 1.91
N ALA A 160 -20.55 -4.95 2.41
CA ALA A 160 -19.40 -5.38 3.18
C ALA A 160 -19.76 -5.45 4.67
N LYS A 161 -19.22 -6.46 5.36
CA LYS A 161 -19.43 -6.61 6.81
C LYS A 161 -18.38 -5.80 7.56
N VAL A 162 -18.77 -5.27 8.72
CA VAL A 162 -17.82 -4.70 9.67
C VAL A 162 -16.83 -5.78 10.07
N SER A 163 -15.54 -5.54 9.81
CA SER A 163 -14.49 -6.44 10.31
C SER A 163 -14.46 -6.40 11.84
N LYS A 164 -14.45 -7.59 12.46
CA LYS A 164 -14.50 -7.75 13.93
C LYS A 164 -13.39 -6.97 14.65
N LYS A 165 -12.22 -6.86 14.02
CA LYS A 165 -11.06 -6.11 14.53
C LYS A 165 -11.37 -4.62 14.78
N TYR A 166 -12.27 -4.04 13.99
CA TYR A 166 -12.55 -2.61 14.00
C TYR A 166 -13.94 -2.28 14.55
N ALA A 167 -14.71 -3.27 15.00
CA ALA A 167 -16.07 -3.07 15.52
C ALA A 167 -16.13 -2.01 16.63
N TRP A 168 -15.09 -1.95 17.49
CA TRP A 168 -14.97 -0.97 18.56
C TRP A 168 -14.80 0.49 18.07
N ALA A 169 -14.36 0.68 16.83
CA ALA A 169 -13.97 1.98 16.29
C ALA A 169 -14.90 2.50 15.18
N ILE A 170 -15.89 1.71 14.73
CA ILE A 170 -16.73 2.08 13.57
C ILE A 170 -17.43 3.43 13.78
N ASP A 171 -18.05 3.65 14.93
CA ASP A 171 -18.75 4.91 15.20
C ASP A 171 -17.80 6.11 15.31
N GLN A 172 -16.58 5.88 15.80
CA GLN A 172 -15.56 6.91 15.83
C GLN A 172 -15.04 7.22 14.41
N MET A 173 -14.81 6.20 13.57
CA MET A 173 -14.41 6.39 12.17
C MET A 173 -15.50 7.15 11.39
N GLU A 174 -16.76 6.77 11.61
CA GLU A 174 -17.91 7.41 10.99
C GLU A 174 -18.02 8.89 11.35
N ARG A 175 -17.69 9.28 12.58
CA ARG A 175 -17.80 10.66 13.02
C ARG A 175 -16.54 11.49 12.71
N ASP A 176 -15.37 10.96 13.03
CA ASP A 176 -14.14 11.74 13.21
C ASP A 176 -13.06 11.47 12.15
N TYR A 177 -13.33 10.67 11.11
CA TYR A 177 -12.32 10.31 10.12
C TYR A 177 -12.80 10.48 8.68
N VAL A 178 -11.86 10.87 7.82
CA VAL A 178 -12.00 10.84 6.36
C VAL A 178 -11.08 9.75 5.80
N GLY A 179 -11.62 8.92 4.91
CA GLY A 179 -10.94 7.76 4.36
C GLY A 179 -10.52 7.94 2.90
N PHE A 180 -9.52 7.17 2.48
CA PHE A 180 -9.10 7.07 1.09
C PHE A 180 -8.98 5.60 0.72
N LEU A 181 -9.60 5.19 -0.38
CA LEU A 181 -9.54 3.80 -0.83
C LEU A 181 -8.16 3.50 -1.45
N SER A 182 -7.48 2.46 -0.97
CA SER A 182 -6.16 2.05 -1.47
C SER A 182 -6.18 1.69 -2.96
N SER A 183 -5.00 1.69 -3.59
CA SER A 183 -4.83 1.30 -5.00
C SER A 183 -5.43 -0.07 -5.30
N SER A 184 -5.23 -1.03 -4.39
CA SER A 184 -5.75 -2.39 -4.52
C SER A 184 -7.21 -2.56 -4.07
N LYS A 185 -7.85 -1.50 -3.56
CA LYS A 185 -9.22 -1.51 -3.02
C LYS A 185 -9.45 -2.51 -1.88
N ASN A 186 -8.40 -2.84 -1.12
CA ASN A 186 -8.49 -3.74 0.04
C ASN A 186 -8.50 -3.00 1.39
N TYR A 187 -8.02 -1.76 1.38
CA TYR A 187 -7.90 -0.94 2.58
C TYR A 187 -8.54 0.42 2.36
N ILE A 188 -9.12 0.96 3.42
CA ILE A 188 -9.43 2.38 3.54
C ILE A 188 -8.43 2.97 4.52
N ILE A 189 -7.65 3.93 4.06
CA ILE A 189 -6.68 4.66 4.88
C ILE A 189 -7.41 5.85 5.49
N PHE A 190 -7.81 5.74 6.75
CA PHE A 190 -8.50 6.79 7.47
C PHE A 190 -7.52 7.76 8.11
N ARG A 191 -7.77 9.06 7.97
CA ARG A 191 -7.14 10.16 8.71
C ARG A 191 -8.17 10.80 9.62
N SER A 192 -7.81 11.00 10.88
CA SER A 192 -8.70 11.73 11.79
C SER A 192 -8.76 13.21 11.43
N ILE A 193 -9.97 13.75 11.41
CA ILE A 193 -10.23 15.20 11.33
C ILE A 193 -10.22 15.85 12.72
N ASN A 194 -10.22 15.05 13.78
CA ASN A 194 -10.13 15.52 15.16
C ASN A 194 -8.64 15.65 15.57
N PRO A 195 -8.14 16.87 15.86
CA PRO A 195 -6.75 17.06 16.25
C PRO A 195 -6.36 16.36 17.55
N ASN A 196 -7.34 16.06 18.42
CA ASN A 196 -7.16 15.40 19.71
C ASN A 196 -7.31 13.88 19.63
N SER A 197 -7.50 13.31 18.43
CA SER A 197 -7.62 11.85 18.30
C SER A 197 -6.33 11.16 18.72
N LYS A 198 -6.44 10.17 19.61
CA LYS A 198 -5.33 9.28 20.00
C LYS A 198 -4.68 8.62 18.78
N TYR A 199 -5.49 8.21 17.81
CA TYR A 199 -5.02 7.59 16.58
C TYR A 199 -5.18 8.58 15.42
N ARG A 200 -4.06 9.04 14.86
CA ARG A 200 -4.10 9.97 13.72
C ARG A 200 -4.48 9.25 12.42
N TYR A 201 -4.10 7.99 12.28
CA TYR A 201 -4.43 7.16 11.13
C TYR A 201 -4.99 5.81 11.54
N ILE A 202 -5.91 5.27 10.74
CA ILE A 202 -6.39 3.89 10.87
C ILE A 202 -6.44 3.25 9.49
N ASN A 203 -5.70 2.16 9.31
CA ASN A 203 -5.81 1.33 8.11
C ASN A 203 -6.95 0.32 8.33
N TYR A 204 -8.12 0.61 7.77
CA TYR A 204 -9.29 -0.27 7.83
C TYR A 204 -9.23 -1.31 6.72
N ARG A 205 -9.24 -2.59 7.07
CA ARG A 205 -9.27 -3.69 6.10
C ARG A 205 -10.72 -4.00 5.73
N ILE A 206 -11.06 -3.93 4.44
CA ILE A 206 -12.43 -4.12 3.95
C ILE A 206 -12.85 -5.59 4.02
N TYR A 207 -11.93 -6.51 3.72
CA TYR A 207 -12.19 -7.95 3.67
C TYR A 207 -11.33 -8.69 4.70
N ASP A 208 -11.89 -9.67 5.41
CA ASP A 208 -11.14 -10.40 6.45
C ASP A 208 -10.03 -11.31 5.86
N TYR A 209 -10.05 -11.57 4.55
CA TYR A 209 -9.03 -12.35 3.84
C TYR A 209 -8.13 -11.44 2.99
N ILE A 210 -6.85 -11.80 2.87
CA ILE A 210 -5.88 -10.98 2.13
C ILE A 210 -6.02 -11.25 0.63
N ILE A 211 -6.55 -10.27 -0.11
CA ILE A 211 -6.62 -10.31 -1.59
C ILE A 211 -5.35 -9.71 -2.22
N GLY A 212 -4.69 -8.81 -1.50
CA GLY A 212 -3.48 -8.11 -1.88
C GLY A 212 -3.06 -7.18 -0.74
N ALA A 213 -1.76 -7.09 -0.50
CA ALA A 213 -1.21 -6.45 0.69
C ALA A 213 -0.88 -4.96 0.52
N GLU A 214 -1.25 -4.38 -0.63
CA GLU A 214 -0.93 -3.01 -1.01
C GLU A 214 -1.83 -1.99 -0.27
N LYS A 215 -1.27 -1.34 0.75
CA LYS A 215 -1.93 -0.29 1.54
C LYS A 215 -1.74 1.11 0.93
N PHE A 216 -0.89 1.24 -0.08
CA PHE A 216 -0.59 2.53 -0.72
C PHE A 216 -1.80 3.07 -1.50
N TYR A 217 -1.85 4.38 -1.64
CA TYR A 217 -2.89 5.10 -2.38
C TYR A 217 -2.35 5.65 -3.69
N THR A 218 -3.20 5.73 -4.70
CA THR A 218 -2.91 6.38 -5.98
C THR A 218 -4.00 7.37 -6.32
N ILE A 219 -3.67 8.50 -6.91
CA ILE A 219 -4.68 9.33 -7.55
C ILE A 219 -5.12 8.62 -8.83
N PRO A 220 -6.43 8.34 -9.01
CA PRO A 220 -6.91 7.69 -10.22
C PRO A 220 -6.54 8.49 -11.46
N SER A 221 -5.89 7.81 -12.40
CA SER A 221 -5.43 8.38 -13.67
C SER A 221 -5.50 7.31 -14.75
N GLN A 222 -5.72 7.75 -15.99
CA GLN A 222 -5.53 6.89 -17.16
C GLN A 222 -4.10 7.07 -17.65
N MET A 223 -3.40 5.96 -17.81
CA MET A 223 -2.00 5.94 -18.19
C MET A 223 -1.81 5.05 -19.41
N ASN A 224 -1.05 5.55 -20.39
CA ASN A 224 -0.57 4.73 -21.47
C ASN A 224 0.80 4.14 -21.08
N ILE A 225 0.85 2.82 -20.89
CA ILE A 225 2.08 2.11 -20.52
C ILE A 225 3.17 2.24 -21.60
N MET A 226 2.80 2.56 -22.84
CA MET A 226 3.72 2.75 -23.96
C MET A 226 4.34 4.15 -23.99
N ASP A 227 3.97 5.04 -23.07
CA ASP A 227 4.56 6.37 -23.01
C ASP A 227 6.05 6.28 -22.68
N ASN A 228 6.86 6.94 -23.51
CA ASN A 228 8.32 6.92 -23.35
C ASN A 228 8.78 7.69 -22.11
N ASN A 229 7.98 8.64 -21.61
CA ASN A 229 8.28 9.47 -20.45
C ASN A 229 7.07 9.51 -19.53
N VAL A 230 7.19 8.84 -18.39
CA VAL A 230 6.20 8.86 -17.32
C VAL A 230 6.88 9.35 -16.06
N THR A 231 6.28 10.32 -15.36
CA THR A 231 6.81 10.76 -14.07
C THR A 231 5.98 10.15 -12.95
N LEU A 232 6.63 9.37 -12.09
CA LEU A 232 6.04 8.81 -10.88
C LEU A 232 6.39 9.69 -9.68
N HIS A 233 5.39 10.35 -9.14
CA HIS A 233 5.48 11.13 -7.91
C HIS A 233 5.10 10.26 -6.72
N LEU A 234 5.99 10.17 -5.73
CA LEU A 234 5.83 9.39 -4.50
C LEU A 234 5.90 10.30 -3.28
N SER A 235 5.01 10.12 -2.32
CA SER A 235 5.11 10.76 -0.99
C SER A 235 4.80 9.77 0.11
N GLU A 236 5.12 10.11 1.36
CA GLU A 236 4.76 9.27 2.51
C GLU A 236 3.24 9.22 2.75
N GLY A 237 2.61 10.41 2.81
CA GLY A 237 1.21 10.57 3.14
C GLY A 237 0.33 10.98 1.95
N ILE A 238 -0.97 10.71 2.09
CA ILE A 238 -1.98 11.04 1.07
C ILE A 238 -2.16 12.54 0.90
N PHE A 239 -2.06 13.32 1.99
CA PHE A 239 -2.18 14.77 1.89
C PHE A 239 -1.03 15.39 1.12
N ASP A 240 0.18 14.87 1.28
CA ASP A 240 1.36 15.28 0.53
C ASP A 240 1.12 15.04 -0.96
N ILE A 241 0.70 13.83 -1.35
CA ILE A 241 0.53 13.53 -2.77
C ILE A 241 -0.61 14.32 -3.40
N LEU A 242 -1.70 14.57 -2.66
CA LEU A 242 -2.79 15.41 -3.14
C LEU A 242 -2.32 16.86 -3.32
N SER A 243 -1.58 17.41 -2.36
CA SER A 243 -1.00 18.75 -2.50
C SER A 243 -0.04 18.83 -3.69
N VAL A 244 0.85 17.85 -3.85
CA VAL A 244 1.76 17.78 -5.00
C VAL A 244 1.00 17.74 -6.32
N ALA A 245 -0.10 16.98 -6.40
CA ALA A 245 -0.88 16.88 -7.63
C ALA A 245 -1.68 18.14 -7.95
N PHE A 246 -2.28 18.78 -6.96
CA PHE A 246 -3.23 19.88 -7.19
C PHE A 246 -2.66 21.27 -6.95
N ASN A 247 -1.69 21.43 -6.04
CA ASN A 247 -1.02 22.70 -5.79
C ASN A 247 0.24 22.87 -6.65
N MET A 248 1.00 21.79 -6.92
CA MET A 248 2.22 21.87 -7.76
C MET A 248 2.01 21.39 -9.21
N GLY A 249 0.88 20.76 -9.53
CA GLY A 249 0.68 20.02 -10.77
C GLY A 249 0.27 20.84 -12.00
N GLU A 250 -0.22 22.08 -11.85
CA GLU A 250 -0.77 22.88 -12.96
C GLU A 250 0.22 23.22 -14.09
N LYS A 251 1.52 22.92 -13.92
CA LYS A 251 2.59 23.20 -14.90
C LYS A 251 3.27 21.96 -15.49
N ARG A 252 2.76 20.76 -15.26
CA ARG A 252 3.48 19.52 -15.60
C ARG A 252 2.98 18.93 -16.91
N GLU A 253 3.84 18.93 -17.92
CA GLU A 253 3.60 18.29 -19.22
C GLU A 253 3.90 16.78 -19.15
N GLY A 254 3.12 16.00 -19.89
CA GLY A 254 3.32 14.56 -20.02
C GLY A 254 2.51 13.71 -19.04
N SER A 255 2.91 12.45 -18.89
CA SER A 255 2.13 11.44 -18.18
C SER A 255 2.61 11.32 -16.73
N HIS A 256 1.70 11.60 -15.79
CA HIS A 256 2.03 11.69 -14.37
C HIS A 256 1.24 10.69 -13.54
N ILE A 257 1.95 9.92 -12.71
CA ILE A 257 1.38 9.04 -11.71
C ILE A 257 1.67 9.65 -10.34
N TYR A 258 0.66 9.66 -9.47
CA TYR A 258 0.75 10.19 -8.12
C TYR A 258 0.39 9.10 -7.13
N ALA A 259 1.33 8.70 -6.27
CA ALA A 259 1.11 7.67 -5.26
C ALA A 259 1.63 8.07 -3.87
N ALA A 260 0.86 7.74 -2.83
CA ALA A 260 1.27 7.86 -1.45
C ALA A 260 1.56 6.47 -0.86
N ILE A 261 2.73 6.30 -0.24
CA ILE A 261 3.25 5.02 0.23
C ILE A 261 2.40 4.43 1.37
N CYS A 262 1.89 5.27 2.28
CA CYS A 262 1.03 4.87 3.40
C CYS A 262 1.62 3.71 4.24
N GLY A 263 2.94 3.72 4.46
CA GLY A 263 3.65 2.68 5.20
C GLY A 263 3.93 1.38 4.44
N SER A 264 3.67 1.31 3.13
CA SER A 264 3.93 0.11 2.29
C SER A 264 5.40 -0.04 1.85
N GLY A 265 6.27 0.92 2.18
CA GLY A 265 7.65 1.01 1.69
C GLY A 265 7.78 1.56 0.27
N TYR A 266 8.80 2.39 0.02
CA TYR A 266 9.04 3.01 -1.29
C TYR A 266 9.38 1.97 -2.36
N THR A 267 10.27 1.03 -2.01
CA THR A 267 10.71 -0.06 -2.88
C THR A 267 9.54 -0.82 -3.48
N ARG A 268 8.59 -1.24 -2.64
CA ARG A 268 7.43 -2.02 -3.06
C ARG A 268 6.51 -1.25 -4.01
N VAL A 269 6.26 0.02 -3.73
CA VAL A 269 5.42 0.85 -4.60
C VAL A 269 6.11 1.06 -5.95
N LEU A 270 7.43 1.24 -5.97
CA LEU A 270 8.17 1.29 -7.22
C LEU A 270 8.09 -0.03 -8.00
N GLU A 271 8.36 -1.16 -7.35
CA GLU A 271 8.23 -2.49 -7.96
C GLU A 271 6.83 -2.76 -8.50
N TYR A 272 5.79 -2.30 -7.81
CA TYR A 272 4.41 -2.37 -8.30
C TYR A 272 4.28 -1.74 -9.68
N PHE A 273 4.79 -0.52 -9.89
CA PHE A 273 4.71 0.16 -11.18
C PHE A 273 5.61 -0.50 -12.22
N LEU A 274 6.83 -0.94 -11.85
CA LEU A 274 7.71 -1.68 -12.77
C LEU A 274 7.01 -2.95 -13.28
N ARG A 275 6.33 -3.71 -12.40
CA ARG A 275 5.57 -4.92 -12.76
C ARG A 275 4.33 -4.63 -13.60
N LYS A 276 3.81 -3.40 -13.58
CA LYS A 276 2.74 -2.94 -14.48
C LYS A 276 3.23 -2.60 -15.89
N GLY A 277 4.54 -2.68 -16.13
CA GLY A 277 5.15 -2.47 -17.44
C GLY A 277 5.85 -1.12 -17.62
N PHE A 278 5.92 -0.30 -16.57
CA PHE A 278 6.67 0.97 -16.61
C PHE A 278 8.17 0.72 -16.46
N ILE A 279 8.81 0.16 -17.49
CA ILE A 279 10.22 -0.23 -17.49
C ILE A 279 11.03 0.76 -18.33
N LYS A 280 12.07 1.34 -17.74
CA LYS A 280 12.99 2.32 -18.35
C LYS A 280 12.33 3.59 -18.90
N ASN A 281 11.08 3.87 -18.53
CA ASN A 281 10.35 5.07 -18.91
C ASN A 281 9.95 5.97 -17.71
N LEU A 282 10.30 5.57 -16.48
CA LEU A 282 9.96 6.31 -15.26
C LEU A 282 11.01 7.36 -14.86
N HIS A 283 10.57 8.59 -14.67
CA HIS A 283 11.24 9.61 -13.85
C HIS A 283 10.60 9.61 -12.47
N ILE A 284 11.39 9.36 -11.42
CA ILE A 284 10.85 9.19 -10.07
C ILE A 284 11.09 10.45 -9.27
N ASN A 285 10.04 11.02 -8.70
CA ASN A 285 10.12 12.17 -7.80
C ASN A 285 9.59 11.78 -6.43
N ILE A 286 10.44 11.81 -5.41
CA ILE A 286 10.08 11.51 -4.02
C ILE A 286 9.92 12.82 -3.26
N TYR A 287 8.73 13.08 -2.75
CA TYR A 287 8.42 14.20 -1.87
C TYR A 287 8.61 13.74 -0.43
N SER A 288 9.76 14.08 0.13
CA SER A 288 10.24 13.61 1.42
C SER A 288 9.91 14.59 2.53
N ASP A 289 9.62 14.04 3.71
CA ASP A 289 9.65 14.79 4.97
C ASP A 289 11.08 15.28 5.25
N LEU A 290 11.20 16.43 5.92
CA LEU A 290 12.50 17.08 6.21
C LEU A 290 13.42 16.26 7.13
N ASP A 291 12.90 15.31 7.88
CA ASP A 291 13.68 14.49 8.81
C ASP A 291 14.39 13.30 8.14
N LYS A 292 14.01 12.96 6.89
CA LYS A 292 14.61 11.86 6.12
C LYS A 292 15.74 12.36 5.24
N GLN A 293 16.97 12.00 5.57
CA GLN A 293 18.15 12.32 4.76
C GLN A 293 18.16 11.55 3.44
N PRO A 294 18.83 12.05 2.38
CA PRO A 294 18.86 11.38 1.07
C PRO A 294 19.30 9.91 1.11
N ASP A 295 20.22 9.57 2.01
CA ASP A 295 20.74 8.20 2.16
C ASP A 295 19.66 7.19 2.59
N PHE A 296 18.55 7.64 3.17
CA PHE A 296 17.38 6.81 3.47
C PHE A 296 16.85 6.09 2.21
N TYR A 297 16.98 6.75 1.04
CA TYR A 297 16.46 6.26 -0.24
C TYR A 297 17.48 5.45 -1.04
N ASN A 298 18.70 5.26 -0.53
CA ASN A 298 19.76 4.53 -1.24
C ASN A 298 19.36 3.09 -1.59
N GLU A 299 18.43 2.48 -0.84
CA GLU A 299 17.89 1.18 -1.19
C GLU A 299 17.28 1.17 -2.60
N LEU A 300 16.60 2.23 -3.03
CA LEU A 300 15.96 2.31 -4.35
C LEU A 300 16.95 2.28 -5.52
N LEU A 301 18.25 2.47 -5.24
CA LEU A 301 19.30 2.40 -6.25
C LEU A 301 19.57 0.97 -6.74
N TYR A 302 19.09 -0.08 -6.06
CA TYR A 302 19.16 -1.44 -6.62
C TYR A 302 18.30 -1.58 -7.89
N LEU A 303 17.26 -0.76 -8.03
CA LEU A 303 16.36 -0.72 -9.19
C LEU A 303 16.80 0.26 -10.28
N LYS A 304 17.96 0.91 -10.16
CA LYS A 304 18.38 2.01 -11.04
C LYS A 304 18.32 1.70 -12.54
N ASP A 305 18.54 0.44 -12.92
CA ASP A 305 18.58 0.03 -14.33
C ASP A 305 17.17 -0.16 -14.92
N TRP A 306 16.13 -0.04 -14.10
CA TRP A 306 14.72 -0.22 -14.44
C TRP A 306 13.95 1.10 -14.56
N TYR A 307 14.53 2.24 -14.16
CA TYR A 307 13.97 3.58 -14.31
C TYR A 307 15.00 4.53 -14.92
N LYS A 308 14.61 5.78 -15.24
CA LYS A 308 15.50 6.77 -15.88
C LYS A 308 16.32 7.54 -14.86
N ASP A 309 15.63 8.15 -13.90
CA ASP A 309 16.23 8.90 -12.81
C ASP A 309 15.29 8.94 -11.60
N ILE A 310 15.88 9.38 -10.49
CA ILE A 310 15.21 9.52 -9.21
C ILE A 310 15.69 10.80 -8.52
N ASN A 311 14.74 11.64 -8.14
CA ASN A 311 14.97 12.91 -7.47
C ASN A 311 14.24 12.90 -6.13
N ILE A 312 14.83 13.53 -5.13
CA ILE A 312 14.25 13.73 -3.81
C ILE A 312 13.97 15.22 -3.66
N LEU A 313 12.74 15.55 -3.30
CA LEU A 313 12.25 16.90 -3.12
C LEU A 313 11.88 17.11 -1.66
N TYR A 314 12.31 18.24 -1.11
CA TYR A 314 12.01 18.67 0.26
C TYR A 314 11.24 19.98 0.24
N ASN A 315 10.26 20.14 1.13
CA ASN A 315 9.61 21.42 1.35
C ASN A 315 10.42 22.25 2.35
N THR A 316 11.11 23.28 1.87
CA THR A 316 11.96 24.15 2.70
C THR A 316 11.23 25.38 3.22
N TYR A 317 9.90 25.43 3.12
CA TYR A 317 9.13 26.54 3.65
C TYR A 317 9.22 26.59 5.19
N PRO A 318 9.49 27.75 5.81
CA PRO A 318 9.66 27.84 7.27
C PRO A 318 8.46 27.33 8.07
N GLY A 319 8.70 26.39 8.97
CA GLY A 319 7.70 25.84 9.89
C GLY A 319 6.89 24.66 9.33
N GLU A 320 7.04 24.34 8.04
CA GLU A 320 6.41 23.17 7.43
C GLU A 320 7.43 22.02 7.31
N LYS A 321 6.95 20.78 7.47
CA LYS A 321 7.80 19.58 7.48
C LYS A 321 7.59 18.66 6.28
N ASP A 322 6.43 18.78 5.65
CA ASP A 322 5.92 17.91 4.60
C ASP A 322 5.30 18.76 3.47
N PHE A 323 4.72 18.11 2.46
CA PHE A 323 4.10 18.79 1.32
C PHE A 323 2.58 18.93 1.46
N GLY A 324 1.97 18.33 2.50
CA GLY A 324 0.53 18.25 2.74
C GLY A 324 -0.09 19.56 3.23
N VAL A 325 0.32 20.68 2.61
CA VAL A 325 0.01 22.07 2.98
C VAL A 325 -0.46 22.87 1.75
N PRO A 326 -1.07 24.05 1.94
CA PRO A 326 -1.46 24.95 0.85
C PRO A 326 -0.29 25.42 -0.01
N ARG A 327 -0.58 25.83 -1.25
CA ARG A 327 0.41 26.18 -2.28
C ARG A 327 1.41 27.26 -1.87
N ASP A 328 0.94 28.28 -1.16
CA ASP A 328 1.74 29.40 -0.65
C ASP A 328 2.78 28.98 0.40
N LYS A 329 2.64 27.76 0.94
CA LYS A 329 3.55 27.17 1.90
C LYS A 329 4.45 26.07 1.33
N ILE A 330 4.61 26.02 0.02
CA ILE A 330 5.47 25.04 -0.66
C ILE A 330 6.65 25.75 -1.31
N CYS A 331 7.85 25.43 -0.83
CA CYS A 331 9.12 25.78 -1.45
C CYS A 331 9.91 24.50 -1.70
N ALA A 332 9.86 23.96 -2.92
CA ALA A 332 10.47 22.68 -3.24
C ALA A 332 11.95 22.84 -3.58
N GLN A 333 12.82 22.15 -2.84
CA GLN A 333 14.24 21.99 -3.16
C GLN A 333 14.49 20.56 -3.63
N GLU A 334 15.15 20.41 -4.79
CA GLU A 334 15.44 19.12 -5.41
C GLU A 334 16.89 18.68 -5.17
N ILE A 335 17.06 17.40 -4.87
CA ILE A 335 18.34 16.70 -4.77
C ILE A 335 18.26 15.47 -5.67
N LYS A 336 19.18 15.37 -6.63
CA LYS A 336 19.30 14.19 -7.48
C LYS A 336 19.97 13.06 -6.70
N LEU A 337 19.30 11.92 -6.60
CA LEU A 337 19.89 10.74 -5.95
C LEU A 337 20.76 10.01 -6.97
N THR A 338 22.06 9.94 -6.69
CA THR A 338 23.05 9.28 -7.53
C THR A 338 23.79 8.22 -6.73
N ARG A 339 24.23 7.16 -7.40
CA ARG A 339 25.08 6.15 -6.77
C ARG A 339 26.46 6.77 -6.54
N ARG A 340 26.93 6.79 -5.29
CA ARG A 340 28.31 7.14 -4.98
C ARG A 340 29.28 6.13 -5.57
#